data_AF-A0A0C6FQN1-F1
#
_entry.id   AF-A0A0C6FQN1-F1
#
_cell.length_a   1.000
_cell.length_b   1.000
_cell.length_c   1.000
_cell.angle_alpha   90.00
_cell.angle_beta   90.00
_cell.angle_gamma   90.00
#
_symmetry.space_group_name_H-M   'P 1'
#
loop_
_entity.id
_entity.type
_entity.pdbx_description
1 polymer ?
#
loop_
_entity_poly.entity_id
_entity_poly.type
_entity_poly.pdbx_seq_one_letter_code
_entity_poly.pdbx_strand_id
1 'polypeptide(L)'
;MAPSKTHDLLTRDDWNGAPLREVVRNKIGAYRTAGERFVVGGSDVELPQRHVLAQGMALHELATNAAKYGAPSTPAGQVQVGWKVVLGESGMRHLRLEWVEAGGPPVVVSKHRGFGTRLISMCIGRELGGVAHIDFAPEGLRCTIEVPMDDTAGIMLSPHLVQCRAIPDPRAAD
;
A
#
# COMPACT_ATOMS: atom_id res chain seq x y z
N MET A 1 18.40 -36.42 2.85
CA MET A 1 17.09 -35.78 3.08
C MET A 1 17.31 -34.65 4.06
N ALA A 2 17.34 -33.40 3.60
CA ALA A 2 17.64 -32.23 4.41
C ALA A 2 16.32 -31.56 4.85
N PRO A 3 16.10 -31.28 6.14
CA PRO A 3 14.92 -30.54 6.57
C PRO A 3 15.07 -29.07 6.16
N SER A 4 14.08 -28.62 5.41
CA SER A 4 13.87 -27.27 4.90
C SER A 4 13.77 -26.22 6.02
N LYS A 5 14.68 -25.23 5.98
CA LYS A 5 14.58 -23.98 6.74
C LYS A 5 13.48 -23.08 6.15
N THR A 6 12.21 -23.29 6.51
CA THR A 6 11.16 -22.28 6.22
C THR A 6 9.96 -22.39 7.16
N HIS A 7 10.13 -22.02 8.43
CA HIS A 7 9.03 -21.49 9.27
C HIS A 7 9.60 -20.99 10.61
N ASP A 8 10.12 -19.76 10.66
CA ASP A 8 10.67 -19.23 11.92
C ASP A 8 10.52 -17.69 12.06
N LEU A 9 9.42 -17.16 11.51
CA LEU A 9 9.04 -15.75 11.67
C LEU A 9 7.52 -15.55 11.95
N LEU A 10 6.86 -16.55 12.52
CA LEU A 10 5.45 -16.45 12.94
C LEU A 10 5.24 -16.76 14.43
N THR A 11 6.31 -16.97 15.19
CA THR A 11 6.28 -17.32 16.61
C THR A 11 7.38 -16.54 17.34
N ARG A 12 7.21 -15.22 17.39
CA ARG A 12 7.71 -14.44 18.53
C ARG A 12 6.51 -13.71 19.10
N ASP A 13 6.26 -13.98 20.36
CA ASP A 13 5.25 -13.36 21.20
C ASP A 13 5.39 -11.82 21.17
N ASP A 14 4.26 -11.11 21.33
CA ASP A 14 4.03 -9.65 21.26
C ASP A 14 3.76 -9.04 19.86
N TRP A 15 2.60 -9.32 19.29
CA TRP A 15 2.10 -8.77 18.01
C TRP A 15 1.59 -7.31 18.15
N ASN A 16 2.46 -6.34 18.42
CA ASN A 16 2.05 -4.94 18.67
C ASN A 16 2.04 -4.02 17.42
N GLY A 17 2.22 -4.58 16.22
CA GLY A 17 2.45 -3.81 14.99
C GLY A 17 3.85 -4.04 14.42
N ALA A 18 4.24 -3.24 13.43
CA ALA A 18 5.60 -3.27 12.89
C ALA A 18 5.96 -1.96 12.17
N PRO A 19 7.25 -1.59 12.13
CA PRO A 19 7.70 -0.48 11.29
C PRO A 19 7.39 -0.77 9.82
N LEU A 20 6.71 0.15 9.12
CA LEU A 20 6.37 0.00 7.70
C LEU A 20 7.62 -0.29 6.85
N ARG A 21 8.74 0.34 7.19
CA ARG A 21 10.02 0.13 6.53
C ARG A 21 10.44 -1.34 6.55
N GLU A 22 10.25 -2.03 7.67
CA GLU A 22 10.59 -3.45 7.81
C GLU A 22 9.62 -4.32 7.03
N VAL A 23 8.31 -4.01 7.07
CA VAL A 23 7.30 -4.70 6.27
C VAL A 23 7.67 -4.65 4.79
N VAL A 24 7.98 -3.45 4.27
CA VAL A 24 8.39 -3.27 2.87
C VAL A 24 9.66 -4.07 2.57
N ARG A 25 10.72 -3.91 3.38
CA ARG A 25 12.00 -4.59 3.17
C ARG A 25 11.85 -6.11 3.17
N ASN A 26 11.06 -6.67 4.08
CA ASN A 26 10.82 -8.11 4.18
C ASN A 26 10.06 -8.63 2.96
N LYS A 27 9.06 -7.89 2.46
CA LYS A 27 8.25 -8.33 1.32
C LYS A 27 9.00 -8.26 -0.01
N ILE A 28 9.87 -7.27 -0.20
CA ILE A 28 10.69 -7.18 -1.43
C ILE A 28 12.00 -7.98 -1.35
N GLY A 29 12.40 -8.43 -0.15
CA GLY A 29 13.72 -9.01 0.11
C GLY A 29 14.06 -10.21 -0.77
N ALA A 30 13.07 -11.06 -1.07
CA ALA A 30 13.24 -12.23 -1.94
C ALA A 30 13.59 -11.86 -3.40
N TYR A 31 13.31 -10.62 -3.82
CA TYR A 31 13.52 -10.14 -5.19
C TYR A 31 14.70 -9.16 -5.32
N ARG A 32 15.33 -8.81 -4.19
CA ARG A 32 16.59 -8.04 -4.19
C ARG A 32 17.73 -8.96 -4.62
N THR A 33 18.00 -9.01 -5.92
CA THR A 33 19.30 -9.50 -6.41
C THR A 33 20.37 -8.43 -6.14
N ALA A 34 21.65 -8.77 -6.30
CA ALA A 34 22.83 -7.95 -5.95
C ALA A 34 23.02 -6.61 -6.72
N GLY A 35 21.95 -5.92 -7.08
CA GLY A 35 21.93 -4.58 -7.64
C GLY A 35 20.75 -3.77 -7.09
N GLU A 36 20.88 -2.45 -7.03
CA GLU A 36 19.99 -1.47 -6.40
C GLU A 36 18.62 -1.31 -7.11
N ARG A 37 18.01 -2.40 -7.59
CA ARG A 37 16.76 -2.38 -8.37
C ARG A 37 15.53 -1.95 -7.56
N PHE A 38 15.66 -1.86 -6.24
CA PHE A 38 14.63 -1.36 -5.34
C PHE A 38 15.16 -0.15 -4.57
N VAL A 39 14.56 1.00 -4.82
CA VAL A 39 14.76 2.22 -4.04
C VAL A 39 13.62 2.32 -3.03
N VAL A 40 13.93 2.35 -1.73
CA VAL A 40 12.94 2.32 -0.66
C VAL A 40 13.13 3.51 0.26
N GLY A 41 12.08 4.33 0.42
CA GLY A 41 12.16 5.55 1.22
C GLY A 41 10.80 5.99 1.78
N GLY A 42 10.84 6.75 2.86
CA GLY A 42 9.64 7.29 3.49
C GLY A 42 9.86 7.64 4.96
N SER A 43 8.86 8.31 5.54
CA SER A 43 8.84 8.70 6.95
C SER A 43 8.82 7.48 7.88
N ASP A 44 9.32 7.62 9.11
CA ASP A 44 9.21 6.54 10.09
C ASP A 44 7.75 6.41 10.55
N VAL A 45 7.18 5.22 10.33
CA VAL A 45 5.77 4.91 10.55
C VAL A 45 5.68 3.54 11.19
N GLU A 46 5.07 3.48 12.37
CA GLU A 46 4.64 2.25 13.01
C GLU A 46 3.25 1.88 12.50
N LEU A 47 3.10 0.67 11.97
CA LEU A 47 1.82 0.15 11.51
C LEU A 47 1.15 -0.66 12.62
N PRO A 48 -0.13 -0.39 12.93
CA PRO A 48 -0.93 -1.31 13.72
C PRO A 48 -1.02 -2.68 13.04
N GLN A 49 -1.23 -3.75 13.82
CA GLN A 49 -1.26 -5.13 13.31
C GLN A 49 -2.18 -5.33 12.09
N ARG A 50 -3.39 -4.74 12.09
CA ARG A 50 -4.32 -4.83 10.94
C ARG A 50 -3.71 -4.29 9.65
N HIS A 51 -2.95 -3.20 9.76
CA HIS A 51 -2.27 -2.56 8.64
C HIS A 51 -1.11 -3.40 8.14
N VAL A 52 -0.33 -4.00 9.05
CA VAL A 52 0.79 -4.88 8.70
C VAL A 52 0.34 -6.02 7.79
N LEU A 53 -0.77 -6.68 8.12
CA LEU A 53 -1.27 -7.81 7.34
C LEU A 53 -1.75 -7.38 5.95
N ALA A 54 -2.66 -6.41 5.88
CA ALA A 54 -3.24 -5.96 4.62
C ALA A 54 -2.20 -5.30 3.69
N GLN A 55 -1.35 -4.41 4.21
CA GLN A 55 -0.26 -3.82 3.44
C GLN A 55 0.78 -4.87 3.04
N GLY A 56 1.09 -5.81 3.93
CA GLY A 56 2.03 -6.90 3.65
C GLY A 56 1.57 -7.80 2.50
N MET A 57 0.27 -8.07 2.40
CA MET A 57 -0.31 -8.81 1.27
C MET A 57 -0.27 -8.00 -0.03
N ALA A 58 -0.68 -6.73 0.01
CA ALA A 58 -0.65 -5.87 -1.17
C ALA A 58 0.79 -5.74 -1.73
N LEU A 59 1.78 -5.53 -0.85
CA LEU A 59 3.19 -5.47 -1.21
C LEU A 59 3.73 -6.80 -1.75
N HIS A 60 3.27 -7.94 -1.22
CA HIS A 60 3.65 -9.25 -1.73
C HIS A 60 3.19 -9.47 -3.17
N GLU A 61 1.93 -9.13 -3.46
CA GLU A 61 1.39 -9.23 -4.81
C GLU A 61 2.08 -8.27 -5.78
N LEU A 62 2.31 -7.02 -5.37
CA LEU A 62 3.06 -6.05 -6.18
C LEU A 62 4.47 -6.55 -6.50
N ALA A 63 5.21 -7.01 -5.49
CA ALA A 63 6.58 -7.53 -5.67
C ALA A 63 6.61 -8.76 -6.57
N THR A 64 5.66 -9.68 -6.41
CA THR A 64 5.55 -10.88 -7.25
C THR A 64 5.25 -10.52 -8.71
N ASN A 65 4.33 -9.58 -8.95
CA ASN A 65 3.98 -9.13 -10.29
C ASN A 65 5.13 -8.40 -10.96
N ALA A 66 5.82 -7.52 -10.22
CA ALA A 66 7.00 -6.81 -10.72
C ALA A 66 8.09 -7.81 -11.15
N ALA A 67 8.39 -8.81 -10.33
CA ALA A 67 9.40 -9.81 -10.65
C ALA A 67 9.07 -10.66 -11.89
N LYS A 68 7.79 -10.99 -12.09
CA LYS A 68 7.36 -11.85 -13.21
C LYS A 68 7.18 -11.09 -14.53
N TYR A 69 6.63 -9.88 -14.45
CA TYR A 69 6.10 -9.18 -15.63
C TYR A 69 6.53 -7.72 -15.72
N GLY A 70 7.07 -7.15 -14.64
CA GLY A 70 7.32 -5.72 -14.51
C GLY A 70 8.80 -5.38 -14.55
N ALA A 71 9.17 -4.29 -13.88
CA ALA A 71 10.52 -3.73 -13.96
C ALA A 71 11.64 -4.73 -13.59
N PRO A 72 11.61 -5.44 -12.45
CA PRO A 72 12.66 -6.39 -12.09
C PRO A 72 12.83 -7.60 -13.02
N SER A 73 11.94 -7.80 -14.00
CA SER A 73 12.09 -8.83 -15.03
C SER A 73 13.17 -8.46 -16.09
N THR A 74 13.58 -7.19 -16.17
CA THR A 74 14.64 -6.72 -17.06
C THR A 74 15.91 -6.34 -16.29
N PRO A 75 17.09 -6.29 -16.95
CA PRO A 75 18.32 -5.82 -16.32
C PRO A 75 18.30 -4.32 -15.95
N ALA A 76 17.58 -3.50 -16.71
CA ALA A 76 17.52 -2.05 -16.52
C ALA A 76 16.39 -1.60 -15.57
N GLY A 77 15.47 -2.49 -15.23
CA GLY A 77 14.26 -2.12 -14.53
C GLY A 77 14.49 -1.83 -13.04
N GLN A 78 13.74 -0.85 -12.56
CA GLN A 78 13.79 -0.34 -11.20
C GLN A 78 12.38 -0.21 -10.62
N VAL A 79 12.30 -0.41 -9.30
CA VAL A 79 11.10 -0.18 -8.50
C VAL A 79 11.42 0.85 -7.44
N GLN A 80 10.60 1.88 -7.36
CA GLN A 80 10.61 2.85 -6.28
C GLN A 80 9.43 2.58 -5.36
N VAL A 81 9.71 2.44 -4.07
CA VAL A 81 8.69 2.29 -3.03
C VAL A 81 8.83 3.46 -2.06
N GLY A 82 7.89 4.39 -2.13
CA GLY A 82 7.83 5.61 -1.35
C GLY A 82 6.64 5.59 -0.39
N TRP A 83 6.75 6.21 0.78
CA TRP A 83 5.57 6.51 1.58
C TRP A 83 5.72 7.77 2.44
N LYS A 84 4.58 8.33 2.82
CA LYS A 84 4.47 9.48 3.72
C LYS A 84 3.11 9.46 4.43
N VAL A 85 3.06 10.10 5.59
CA VAL A 85 1.79 10.45 6.24
C VAL A 85 1.34 11.81 5.71
N VAL A 86 0.10 11.89 5.24
CA VAL A 86 -0.55 13.11 4.74
C VAL A 86 -1.81 13.39 5.55
N LEU A 87 -2.25 14.65 5.56
CA LEU A 87 -3.56 15.03 6.12
C LEU A 87 -4.58 15.01 4.99
N GLY A 88 -5.69 14.30 5.20
CA GLY A 88 -6.84 14.35 4.31
C GLY A 88 -7.67 15.61 4.53
N GLU A 89 -8.67 15.84 3.66
CA GLU A 89 -9.55 17.01 3.72
C GLU A 89 -10.33 17.12 5.06
N SER A 90 -10.60 15.97 5.70
CA SER A 90 -11.23 15.89 7.02
C SER A 90 -10.29 16.18 8.19
N GLY A 91 -9.01 16.44 7.93
CA GLY A 91 -7.98 16.57 8.96
C GLY A 91 -7.48 15.23 9.54
N MET A 92 -8.03 14.10 9.09
CA MET A 92 -7.56 12.77 9.49
C MET A 92 -6.20 12.46 8.84
N ARG A 93 -5.35 11.70 9.53
CA ARG A 93 -4.07 11.25 8.97
C ARG A 93 -4.28 10.06 8.07
N HIS A 94 -3.66 10.10 6.89
CA HIS A 94 -3.61 9.01 5.94
C HIS A 94 -2.17 8.62 5.68
N LEU A 95 -1.89 7.32 5.64
CA LEU A 95 -0.67 6.80 5.08
C LEU A 95 -0.87 6.67 3.56
N ARG A 96 -0.02 7.36 2.80
CA ARG A 96 0.07 7.24 1.36
C ARG A 96 1.34 6.50 0.99
N LEU A 97 1.19 5.32 0.39
CA LEU A 97 2.26 4.48 -0.14
C LEU A 97 2.20 4.50 -1.66
N GLU A 98 3.35 4.69 -2.30
CA GLU A 98 3.51 4.74 -3.73
C GLU A 98 4.51 3.66 -4.18
N TRP A 99 4.11 2.87 -5.18
CA TRP A 99 4.93 1.89 -5.87
C TRP A 99 5.01 2.29 -7.33
N VAL A 100 6.23 2.53 -7.82
CA VAL A 100 6.48 2.97 -9.19
C VAL A 100 7.50 2.07 -9.84
N GLU A 101 7.14 1.49 -10.97
CA GLU A 101 8.02 0.69 -11.81
C GLU A 101 8.48 1.50 -13.02
N ALA A 102 9.73 1.32 -13.43
CA ALA A 102 10.29 1.95 -14.62
C ALA A 102 11.37 1.04 -15.25
N GLY A 103 11.61 1.20 -16.56
CA GLY A 103 12.63 0.43 -17.28
C GLY A 103 12.31 -1.06 -17.46
N GLY A 104 11.08 -1.46 -17.17
CA GLY A 104 10.54 -2.78 -17.43
C GLY A 104 10.12 -2.97 -18.89
N PRO A 105 9.58 -4.15 -19.24
CA PRO A 105 8.95 -4.33 -20.55
C PRO A 105 7.69 -3.44 -20.63
N PRO A 106 7.25 -3.05 -21.85
CA PRO A 106 6.02 -2.29 -22.01
C PRO A 106 4.85 -3.00 -21.34
N VAL A 107 4.12 -2.26 -20.51
CA VAL A 107 2.98 -2.82 -19.77
C VAL A 107 1.85 -3.11 -20.75
N VAL A 108 1.55 -4.38 -20.97
CA VAL A 108 0.37 -4.81 -21.73
C VAL A 108 -0.76 -5.06 -20.76
N VAL A 109 -1.73 -4.13 -20.73
CA VAL A 109 -2.95 -4.31 -19.93
C VAL A 109 -3.70 -5.54 -20.45
N SER A 110 -3.75 -6.61 -19.66
CA SER A 110 -4.64 -7.71 -19.99
C SER A 110 -6.08 -7.22 -19.88
N LYS A 111 -6.94 -7.60 -20.84
CA LYS A 111 -8.37 -7.18 -20.88
C LYS A 111 -9.16 -7.56 -19.62
N HIS A 112 -8.58 -8.40 -18.76
CA HIS A 112 -9.13 -8.78 -17.46
C HIS A 112 -8.24 -8.17 -16.38
N ARG A 113 -8.73 -7.17 -15.62
CA ARG A 113 -8.07 -6.74 -14.38
C ARG A 113 -7.78 -8.00 -13.55
N GLY A 114 -6.50 -8.32 -13.39
CA GLY A 114 -6.06 -9.61 -12.87
C GLY A 114 -6.45 -9.85 -11.41
N PHE A 115 -6.27 -11.09 -10.96
CA PHE A 115 -6.46 -11.50 -9.57
C PHE A 115 -5.72 -10.59 -8.57
N GLY A 116 -4.49 -10.20 -8.88
CA GLY A 116 -3.66 -9.33 -8.02
C GLY A 116 -4.25 -7.94 -7.77
N THR A 117 -4.74 -7.26 -8.82
CA THR A 117 -5.43 -5.96 -8.68
C THR A 117 -6.64 -6.09 -7.76
N ARG A 118 -7.43 -7.16 -7.93
CA ARG A 118 -8.61 -7.41 -7.09
C ARG A 118 -8.23 -7.68 -5.64
N LEU A 119 -7.18 -8.48 -5.40
CA LEU A 119 -6.70 -8.78 -4.06
C LEU A 119 -6.23 -7.51 -3.36
N ILE A 120 -5.42 -6.68 -4.02
CA ILE A 120 -4.95 -5.40 -3.48
C ILE A 120 -6.15 -4.50 -3.13
N SER A 121 -7.09 -4.28 -4.06
CA SER A 121 -8.25 -3.43 -3.79
C SER A 121 -9.14 -3.98 -2.67
N MET A 122 -9.32 -5.30 -2.57
CA MET A 122 -10.10 -5.91 -1.49
C MET A 122 -9.40 -5.76 -0.14
N CYS A 123 -8.12 -6.12 -0.02
CA CYS A 123 -7.38 -6.01 1.24
C CYS A 123 -7.33 -4.56 1.74
N ILE A 124 -7.06 -3.60 0.84
CA ILE A 124 -6.96 -2.18 1.23
C ILE A 124 -8.34 -1.59 1.54
N GLY A 125 -9.33 -1.80 0.67
CA GLY A 125 -10.65 -1.21 0.83
C GLY A 125 -11.44 -1.81 1.99
N ARG A 126 -11.49 -3.15 2.07
CA ARG A 126 -12.32 -3.85 3.06
C ARG A 126 -11.71 -3.88 4.44
N GLU A 127 -10.40 -4.12 4.54
CA GLU A 127 -9.76 -4.32 5.86
C GLU A 127 -9.26 -3.01 6.47
N LEU A 128 -8.91 -2.01 5.63
CA LEU A 128 -8.33 -0.76 6.11
C LEU A 128 -9.20 0.48 5.86
N GLY A 129 -10.34 0.34 5.17
CA GLY A 129 -11.17 1.49 4.77
C GLY A 129 -10.42 2.46 3.84
N GLY A 130 -9.40 1.97 3.12
CA GLY A 130 -8.57 2.76 2.24
C GLY A 130 -8.94 2.63 0.77
N VAL A 131 -8.09 3.19 -0.09
CA VAL A 131 -8.21 3.08 -1.54
C VAL A 131 -6.88 2.69 -2.15
N ALA A 132 -6.92 1.84 -3.16
CA ALA A 132 -5.77 1.49 -3.99
C ALA A 132 -6.06 1.88 -5.45
N HIS A 133 -5.25 2.78 -5.99
CA HIS A 133 -5.26 3.18 -7.38
C HIS A 133 -4.09 2.51 -8.10
N ILE A 134 -4.39 1.75 -9.15
CA ILE A 134 -3.37 1.08 -9.96
C ILE A 134 -3.52 1.57 -11.39
N ASP A 135 -2.45 2.18 -11.90
CA ASP A 135 -2.29 2.67 -13.24
C ASP A 135 -1.24 1.83 -13.98
N PHE A 136 -1.61 1.37 -15.17
CA PHE A 136 -0.81 0.51 -16.02
C PHE A 136 -0.33 1.33 -17.22
N ALA A 137 0.62 2.24 -16.98
CA ALA A 137 1.19 3.06 -18.02
C ALA A 137 2.22 2.23 -18.85
N PRO A 138 2.38 2.51 -20.16
CA PRO A 138 3.34 1.80 -21.00
C PRO A 138 4.77 1.79 -20.45
N GLU A 139 5.16 2.84 -19.74
CA GLU A 139 6.50 3.03 -19.16
C GLU A 139 6.72 2.21 -17.87
N GLY A 140 5.64 1.72 -17.26
CA GLY A 140 5.67 0.93 -16.03
C GLY A 140 4.43 1.11 -15.16
N LEU A 141 4.25 0.18 -14.22
CA LEU A 141 3.13 0.20 -13.27
C LEU A 141 3.31 1.31 -12.23
N ARG A 142 2.21 2.00 -11.92
CA ARG A 142 2.12 2.91 -10.78
C ARG A 142 0.97 2.49 -9.88
N CYS A 143 1.25 2.24 -8.61
CA CYS A 143 0.23 1.94 -7.61
C CYS A 143 0.33 2.94 -6.46
N THR A 144 -0.80 3.54 -6.10
CA THR A 144 -0.94 4.38 -4.91
C THR A 144 -1.94 3.75 -3.96
N ILE A 145 -1.53 3.51 -2.73
CA ILE A 145 -2.37 3.01 -1.64
C ILE A 145 -2.51 4.12 -0.61
N GLU A 146 -3.74 4.50 -0.30
CA GLU A 146 -4.06 5.48 0.73
C GLU A 146 -4.95 4.84 1.79
N VAL A 147 -4.49 4.83 3.05
CA VAL A 147 -5.22 4.22 4.17
C VAL A 147 -5.28 5.18 5.35
N PRO A 148 -6.43 5.29 6.05
CA PRO A 148 -6.53 6.08 7.26
C PRO A 148 -5.66 5.47 8.38
N MET A 149 -4.88 6.30 9.05
CA MET A 149 -3.97 5.90 10.14
C MET A 149 -4.64 5.95 11.51
N ASP A 150 -5.62 6.82 11.67
CA ASP A 150 -6.35 6.98 12.92
C ASP A 150 -7.46 5.93 12.99
N ASP A 151 -7.60 5.26 14.13
CA ASP A 151 -8.51 4.14 14.27
C ASP A 151 -9.97 4.62 14.39
N THR A 152 -10.67 4.72 13.27
CA THR A 152 -12.12 4.95 13.24
C THR A 152 -12.92 3.66 13.43
N ALA A 153 -12.30 2.49 13.63
CA ALA A 153 -13.04 1.24 13.86
C ALA A 153 -13.88 1.26 15.16
N GLY A 154 -13.65 2.23 16.06
CA GLY A 154 -14.49 2.51 17.23
C GLY A 154 -15.52 3.63 17.06
N ILE A 155 -15.54 4.34 15.92
CA ILE A 155 -16.46 5.44 15.64
C ILE A 155 -17.23 5.13 14.34
N MET A 156 -17.85 3.95 14.27
CA MET A 156 -19.12 3.83 13.56
C MET A 156 -20.19 4.48 14.44
N LEU A 157 -20.26 5.82 14.42
CA LEU A 157 -21.46 6.51 14.85
C LEU A 157 -22.59 6.10 13.89
N SER A 158 -23.68 5.67 14.49
CA SER A 158 -25.01 5.38 13.94
C SER A 158 -25.36 6.22 12.69
N PRO A 159 -26.07 5.67 11.69
CA PRO A 159 -26.44 6.37 10.45
C PRO A 159 -27.49 7.49 10.62
N HIS A 160 -27.70 8.01 11.83
CA HIS A 160 -28.63 9.10 12.10
C HIS A 160 -27.97 10.17 12.98
N LEU A 161 -27.30 11.15 12.34
CA LEU A 161 -27.27 12.58 12.67
C LEU A 161 -26.00 13.24 12.09
N VAL A 162 -26.00 13.48 10.79
CA VAL A 162 -25.35 14.67 10.24
C VAL A 162 -26.47 15.53 9.67
N GLN A 163 -27.13 16.30 10.55
CA GLN A 163 -27.81 17.49 10.08
C GLN A 163 -26.73 18.53 9.82
N CYS A 164 -26.39 18.73 8.55
CA CYS A 164 -25.66 19.90 8.10
C CYS A 164 -26.41 21.15 8.57
N ARG A 165 -25.91 21.82 9.60
CA ARG A 165 -26.27 23.22 9.83
C ARG A 165 -25.57 24.04 8.76
N ALA A 166 -26.36 24.67 7.90
CA ALA A 166 -25.88 25.68 6.96
C ALA A 166 -25.13 26.77 7.74
N ILE A 167 -23.93 27.11 7.26
CA ILE A 167 -23.20 28.31 7.67
C ILE A 167 -23.93 29.49 7.02
N PRO A 168 -24.42 30.50 7.76
CA PRO A 168 -24.99 31.68 7.14
C PRO A 168 -23.90 32.50 6.45
N ASP A 169 -24.19 32.93 5.23
CA ASP A 169 -23.34 33.80 4.41
C ASP A 169 -23.19 35.17 5.08
N PRO A 170 -21.97 35.64 5.40
CA PRO A 170 -21.75 36.96 5.99
C PRO A 170 -21.93 38.14 5.02
N ARG A 171 -22.46 37.94 3.80
CA ARG A 171 -22.68 39.01 2.81
C ARG A 171 -24.16 39.30 2.48
N ALA A 172 -25.11 38.79 3.25
CA ALA A 172 -26.51 39.19 3.16
C ALA A 172 -26.85 40.26 4.22
N ALA A 173 -26.22 41.42 4.11
CA ALA A 173 -26.64 42.64 4.81
C ALA A 173 -26.28 43.82 3.92
N ASP A 174 -27.22 44.18 3.05
CA ASP A 174 -27.46 45.51 2.49
C ASP A 174 -28.96 45.63 2.17
#